data_AF-A0A956TTS7-F1
#
_entry.id   AF-A0A956TTS7-F1
#
_cell.length_a   1.000
_cell.length_b   1.000
_cell.length_c   1.000
_cell.angle_alpha   90.00
_cell.angle_beta   90.00
_cell.angle_gamma   90.00
#
_symmetry.space_group_name_H-M   'P 1'
#
loop_
_entity.id
_entity.type
_entity.pdbx_description
1 polymer ?
#
loop_
_entity_poly.entity_id
_entity_poly.type
_entity_poly.pdbx_seq_one_letter_code
_entity_poly.pdbx_strand_id
1 'polypeptide(L)'
;MPIGKPVIVIPVDARPVCYDAVKTLAGIAGLKCLLPPKELLGHLKQPAAMAELIHWWGITTAQYPYATTITALDTLSYGGLIPSRSHTLTTEQLQDRVSRFLGCLLPSHRPRYAISSIMRIPNYNLCEEEPDYWQTWGKQLYAFSTACHQ
;
A
#
# COMPACT_ATOMS: atom_id res chain seq x y z
N MET A 1 12.13 -6.30 24.98
CA MET A 1 11.48 -6.14 23.65
C MET A 1 10.42 -7.22 23.47
N PRO A 2 9.31 -6.97 22.75
CA PRO A 2 8.28 -7.96 22.50
C PRO A 2 8.76 -9.03 21.50
N ILE A 3 9.57 -9.98 21.94
CA ILE A 3 10.12 -11.04 21.10
C ILE A 3 8.97 -11.92 20.58
N GLY A 4 8.92 -12.11 19.26
CA GLY A 4 7.98 -13.02 18.60
C GLY A 4 6.53 -12.53 18.52
N LYS A 5 6.22 -11.30 18.94
CA LYS A 5 4.84 -10.77 18.77
C LYS A 5 4.53 -10.61 17.27
N PRO A 6 3.37 -11.08 16.81
CA PRO A 6 2.99 -10.98 15.40
C PRO A 6 2.62 -9.54 15.03
N VAL A 7 3.12 -9.11 13.88
CA VAL A 7 2.69 -7.89 13.19
C VAL A 7 2.28 -8.27 11.76
N ILE A 8 1.06 -7.94 11.38
CA ILE A 8 0.55 -8.15 10.02
C ILE A 8 0.74 -6.86 9.25
N VAL A 9 1.43 -6.93 8.11
CA VAL A 9 1.71 -5.75 7.30
C VAL A 9 1.16 -5.94 5.89
N ILE A 10 0.39 -4.96 5.42
CA ILE A 10 0.10 -4.77 3.99
C ILE A 10 1.04 -3.65 3.51
N PRO A 11 2.10 -3.97 2.76
CA PRO A 11 3.05 -2.97 2.29
C PRO A 11 2.45 -2.13 1.16
N VAL A 12 3.18 -1.09 0.77
CA VAL A 12 2.76 -0.16 -0.29
C VAL A 12 2.73 -0.81 -1.68
N ASP A 13 3.62 -1.76 -1.95
CA ASP A 13 3.66 -2.64 -3.14
C ASP A 13 4.72 -3.75 -2.93
N ALA A 14 4.99 -4.53 -3.98
CA ALA A 14 5.93 -5.65 -3.96
C ALA A 14 7.42 -5.26 -4.09
N ARG A 15 7.77 -3.98 -4.24
CA ARG A 15 9.17 -3.57 -4.45
C ARG A 15 10.03 -3.89 -3.22
N PRO A 16 11.33 -4.19 -3.38
CA PRO A 16 12.19 -4.63 -2.27
C PRO A 16 12.21 -3.68 -1.07
N VAL A 17 12.15 -2.37 -1.31
CA VAL A 17 12.13 -1.35 -0.24
C VAL A 17 10.81 -1.35 0.55
N CYS A 18 9.71 -1.78 -0.06
CA CYS A 18 8.40 -1.86 0.58
C CYS A 18 8.14 -3.22 1.24
N TYR A 19 8.78 -4.29 0.73
CA TYR A 19 8.55 -5.65 1.20
C TYR A 19 9.71 -6.19 2.04
N ASP A 20 10.90 -6.32 1.44
CA ASP A 20 12.05 -6.98 2.06
C ASP A 20 12.65 -6.12 3.18
N ALA A 21 12.71 -4.80 2.99
CA ALA A 21 13.17 -3.89 4.04
C ALA A 21 12.22 -3.88 5.24
N VAL A 22 10.90 -3.90 5.02
CA VAL A 22 9.90 -4.00 6.10
C VAL A 22 10.05 -5.30 6.89
N LYS A 23 10.20 -6.43 6.20
CA LYS A 23 10.45 -7.73 6.84
C LYS A 23 11.73 -7.72 7.68
N THR A 24 12.80 -7.13 7.13
CA THR A 24 14.10 -7.01 7.80
C THR A 24 14.01 -6.14 9.06
N LEU A 25 13.39 -4.96 8.95
CA LEU A 25 13.19 -4.04 10.08
C LEU A 25 12.38 -4.66 11.21
N ALA A 26 11.29 -5.37 10.87
CA ALA A 26 10.50 -6.09 11.86
C ALA A 26 11.33 -7.17 12.56
N GLY A 27 12.18 -7.89 11.83
CA GLY A 27 13.11 -8.87 12.39
C GLY A 27 14.12 -8.25 13.36
N ILE A 28 14.70 -7.10 13.02
CA ILE A 28 15.60 -6.33 13.90
C ILE A 28 14.88 -5.90 15.19
N ALA A 29 13.60 -5.53 15.09
CA ALA A 29 12.76 -5.19 16.24
C ALA A 29 12.31 -6.41 17.07
N GLY A 30 12.68 -7.63 16.67
CA GLY A 30 12.27 -8.88 17.32
C GLY A 30 10.81 -9.28 17.08
N LEU A 31 10.16 -8.72 16.06
CA LEU A 31 8.76 -8.99 15.71
C LEU A 31 8.64 -10.12 14.69
N LYS A 32 7.55 -10.90 14.78
CA LYS A 32 7.17 -11.87 13.74
C LYS A 32 6.37 -11.14 12.66
N CYS A 33 7.03 -10.77 11.57
CA CYS A 33 6.40 -10.08 10.44
C CYS A 33 5.61 -11.06 9.56
N LEU A 34 4.32 -10.79 9.38
CA LEU A 34 3.42 -11.51 8.48
C LEU A 34 3.10 -10.59 7.29
N LEU A 35 3.59 -10.97 6.12
CA LEU A 35 3.38 -10.26 4.86
C LEU A 35 2.62 -11.18 3.89
N PRO A 36 1.79 -10.63 2.99
CA PRO A 36 1.18 -11.43 1.93
C PRO A 36 2.25 -12.01 0.98
N PRO A 37 1.97 -13.11 0.28
CA PRO A 37 2.79 -13.53 -0.86
C PRO A 37 3.00 -12.36 -1.84
N LYS A 38 4.22 -12.22 -2.38
CA LYS A 38 4.57 -11.07 -3.23
C LYS A 38 3.70 -10.98 -4.47
N GLU A 39 3.24 -12.12 -4.97
CA GLU A 39 2.40 -12.27 -6.16
C GLU A 39 0.99 -11.69 -5.96
N LEU A 40 0.55 -11.51 -4.70
CA LEU A 40 -0.73 -10.87 -4.40
C LEU A 40 -0.62 -9.34 -4.41
N LEU A 41 0.59 -8.79 -4.31
CA LEU A 41 0.84 -7.35 -4.24
C LEU A 41 1.00 -6.75 -5.63
N GLY A 42 0.69 -5.46 -5.75
CA GLY A 42 0.97 -4.71 -6.96
C GLY A 42 2.46 -4.53 -7.20
N HIS A 43 2.84 -4.26 -8.44
CA HIS A 43 4.20 -3.93 -8.83
C HIS A 43 4.20 -2.88 -9.93
N LEU A 44 4.77 -1.71 -9.65
CA LEU A 44 4.70 -0.55 -10.54
C LEU A 44 3.24 -0.28 -10.95
N LYS A 45 2.97 -0.18 -12.26
CA LYS A 45 1.62 0.05 -12.81
C LYS A 45 0.66 -1.14 -12.65
N GLN A 46 1.16 -2.33 -12.32
CA GLN A 46 0.32 -3.50 -12.11
C GLN A 46 -0.35 -3.44 -10.72
N PRO A 47 -1.67 -3.42 -10.63
CA PRO A 47 -2.36 -3.47 -9.34
C PRO A 47 -2.28 -4.86 -8.70
N ALA A 48 -2.41 -4.88 -7.38
CA ALA A 48 -2.53 -6.09 -6.57
C ALA A 48 -3.69 -6.99 -7.01
N ALA A 49 -3.56 -8.29 -6.76
CA ALA A 49 -4.63 -9.28 -6.88
C ALA A 49 -5.62 -9.09 -5.72
N MET A 50 -6.51 -8.10 -5.84
CA MET A 50 -7.29 -7.56 -4.71
C MET A 50 -8.16 -8.61 -4.01
N ALA A 51 -8.78 -9.52 -4.74
CA ALA A 51 -9.68 -10.51 -4.14
C ALA A 51 -8.90 -11.50 -3.27
N GLU A 52 -7.77 -11.98 -3.78
CA GLU A 52 -6.84 -12.90 -3.14
C GLU A 52 -6.12 -12.23 -1.98
N LEU A 53 -5.74 -10.96 -2.11
CA LEU A 53 -5.12 -10.18 -1.04
C LEU A 53 -6.10 -9.99 0.13
N ILE A 54 -7.37 -9.67 -0.14
CA ILE A 54 -8.42 -9.57 0.89
C ILE A 54 -8.66 -10.94 1.55
N HIS A 55 -8.64 -12.02 0.78
CA HIS A 55 -8.79 -13.36 1.31
C HIS A 55 -7.62 -13.74 2.24
N TRP A 56 -6.39 -13.49 1.81
CA TRP A 56 -5.19 -13.68 2.64
C TRP A 56 -5.26 -12.85 3.92
N TRP A 57 -5.69 -11.59 3.81
CA TRP A 57 -5.86 -10.69 4.94
C TRP A 57 -6.83 -11.27 5.96
N GLY A 58 -8.02 -11.69 5.53
CA GLY A 58 -9.04 -12.27 6.41
C GLY A 58 -8.58 -13.55 7.11
N ILE A 59 -7.91 -14.46 6.41
CA ILE A 59 -7.34 -15.67 7.02
C ILE A 59 -6.29 -15.30 8.07
N THR A 60 -5.39 -14.38 7.72
CA THR A 60 -4.26 -14.01 8.59
C THR A 60 -4.71 -13.26 9.83
N THR A 61 -5.65 -12.31 9.70
CA THR A 61 -6.19 -11.58 10.85
C THR A 61 -7.02 -12.47 11.77
N ALA A 62 -7.75 -13.45 11.23
CA ALA A 62 -8.47 -14.45 12.02
C ALA A 62 -7.53 -15.41 12.75
N GLN A 63 -6.43 -15.82 12.12
CA GLN A 63 -5.42 -16.68 12.74
C GLN A 63 -4.64 -15.96 13.86
N TYR A 64 -4.46 -14.64 13.73
CA TYR A 64 -3.73 -13.82 14.70
C TYR A 64 -4.58 -12.63 15.20
N PRO A 65 -5.67 -12.89 15.97
CA PRO A 65 -6.65 -11.86 16.35
C PRO A 65 -6.10 -10.74 17.26
N TYR A 66 -4.93 -10.97 17.86
CA TYR A 66 -4.24 -10.01 18.72
C TYR A 66 -2.94 -9.45 18.10
N ALA A 67 -2.71 -9.66 16.80
CA ALA A 67 -1.61 -9.02 16.10
C ALA A 67 -1.86 -7.51 15.93
N THR A 68 -0.79 -6.72 15.98
CA THR A 68 -0.83 -5.34 15.50
C THR A 68 -0.87 -5.36 13.98
N THR A 69 -1.67 -4.49 13.37
CA THR A 69 -1.73 -4.35 11.92
C THR A 69 -1.13 -3.03 11.45
N ILE A 70 -0.45 -3.06 10.31
CA ILE A 70 0.04 -1.88 9.61
C ILE A 70 -0.37 -2.02 8.15
N THR A 71 -1.21 -1.12 7.64
CA THR A 71 -1.77 -1.26 6.29
C THR A 71 -1.53 -0.01 5.47
N ALA A 72 -0.91 -0.18 4.29
CA ALA A 72 -0.87 0.87 3.28
C ALA A 72 -2.24 1.06 2.64
N LEU A 73 -2.81 2.26 2.78
CA LEU A 73 -4.09 2.64 2.18
C LEU A 73 -4.01 2.64 0.65
N ASP A 74 -2.84 2.95 0.08
CA ASP A 74 -2.58 2.85 -1.35
C ASP A 74 -2.86 1.43 -1.90
N THR A 75 -2.37 0.40 -1.20
CA THR A 75 -2.62 -0.99 -1.59
C THR A 75 -4.05 -1.42 -1.28
N LEU A 76 -4.57 -1.08 -0.11
CA LEU A 76 -5.91 -1.48 0.31
C LEU A 76 -7.00 -0.93 -0.62
N SER A 77 -6.88 0.32 -1.06
CA SER A 77 -7.87 0.97 -1.93
C SER A 77 -7.59 0.70 -3.41
N TYR A 78 -6.35 0.89 -3.86
CA TYR A 78 -6.03 0.95 -5.29
C TYR A 78 -5.22 -0.24 -5.79
N GLY A 79 -4.64 -1.03 -4.89
CA GLY A 79 -3.77 -2.15 -5.23
C GLY A 79 -2.31 -1.78 -5.43
N GLY A 80 -1.87 -0.58 -5.02
CA GLY A 80 -0.46 -0.21 -4.96
C GLY A 80 -0.24 1.31 -5.05
N LEU A 81 1.02 1.74 -4.90
CA LEU A 81 1.39 3.16 -4.96
C LEU A 81 1.09 3.85 -6.29
N ILE A 82 1.42 3.21 -7.42
CA ILE A 82 1.23 3.80 -8.73
C ILE A 82 -0.24 3.66 -9.17
N PRO A 83 -0.91 2.51 -8.93
CA PRO A 83 -2.36 2.40 -9.10
C PRO A 83 -3.16 3.46 -8.33
N SER A 84 -2.68 3.96 -7.19
CA SER A 84 -3.37 5.04 -6.46
C SER A 84 -3.37 6.39 -7.17
N ARG A 85 -2.55 6.54 -8.22
CA ARG A 85 -2.40 7.78 -9.01
C ARG A 85 -3.02 7.67 -10.39
N SER A 86 -3.21 6.45 -10.87
CA SER A 86 -3.58 6.15 -12.25
C SER A 86 -4.55 4.98 -12.24
N HIS A 87 -5.83 5.30 -12.02
CA HIS A 87 -6.93 4.35 -12.05
C HIS A 87 -8.18 4.99 -12.64
N THR A 88 -9.13 4.15 -13.02
CA THR A 88 -10.47 4.53 -13.48
C THR A 88 -11.57 4.06 -12.52
N LEU A 89 -11.17 3.58 -11.33
CA LEU A 89 -12.08 3.08 -10.29
C LEU A 89 -13.00 4.19 -9.77
N THR A 90 -14.26 3.84 -9.52
CA THR A 90 -15.24 4.74 -8.90
C THR A 90 -15.08 4.79 -7.38
N THR A 91 -15.62 5.83 -6.76
CA THR A 91 -15.65 5.98 -5.30
C THR A 91 -16.29 4.77 -4.62
N GLU A 92 -17.36 4.23 -5.18
CA GLU A 92 -18.09 3.07 -4.65
C GLU A 92 -17.22 1.82 -4.68
N GLN A 93 -16.45 1.61 -5.77
CA GLN A 93 -15.52 0.48 -5.86
C GLN A 93 -14.39 0.58 -4.83
N LEU A 94 -13.90 1.79 -4.56
CA LEU A 94 -12.88 2.03 -3.54
C LEU A 94 -13.44 1.81 -2.13
N GLN A 95 -14.66 2.31 -1.87
CA GLN A 95 -15.35 2.12 -0.60
C GLN A 95 -15.66 0.64 -0.32
N ASP A 96 -16.07 -0.12 -1.34
CA ASP A 96 -16.29 -1.57 -1.21
C ASP A 96 -15.00 -2.29 -0.80
N ARG A 97 -13.88 -2.02 -1.49
CA ARG A 97 -12.57 -2.61 -1.16
C ARG A 97 -12.17 -2.32 0.28
N VAL A 98 -12.26 -1.05 0.69
CA VAL A 98 -11.95 -0.63 2.07
C VAL A 98 -12.85 -1.36 3.06
N SER A 99 -14.15 -1.41 2.79
CA SER A 99 -15.14 -2.06 3.66
C SER A 99 -14.86 -3.56 3.81
N ARG A 100 -14.47 -4.25 2.74
CA ARG A 100 -14.10 -5.68 2.79
C ARG A 100 -12.85 -5.92 3.63
N PHE A 101 -11.81 -5.10 3.51
CA PHE A 101 -10.63 -5.19 4.38
C PHE A 101 -10.96 -4.93 5.85
N LEU A 102 -11.76 -3.89 6.13
CA LEU A 102 -12.15 -3.56 7.49
C LEU A 102 -13.09 -4.62 8.09
N GLY A 103 -13.96 -5.23 7.28
CA GLY A 103 -14.86 -6.31 7.70
C GLY A 103 -14.14 -7.58 8.15
N CYS A 104 -12.89 -7.79 7.72
CA CYS A 104 -12.04 -8.89 8.18
C CYS A 104 -11.39 -8.65 9.55
N LEU A 105 -11.50 -7.45 10.12
CA LEU A 105 -10.89 -7.11 11.39
C LEU A 105 -11.85 -7.41 12.55
N LEU A 106 -11.48 -8.39 13.37
CA LEU A 106 -12.20 -8.67 14.61
C LEU A 106 -12.02 -7.52 15.61
N PRO A 107 -13.00 -7.31 16.51
CA PRO A 107 -12.83 -6.42 17.65
C PRO A 107 -11.56 -6.80 18.43
N SER A 108 -10.64 -5.85 18.55
CA SER A 108 -9.35 -6.06 19.20
C SER A 108 -8.93 -4.80 19.92
N HIS A 109 -8.36 -4.95 21.12
CA HIS A 109 -7.76 -3.85 21.89
C HIS A 109 -6.39 -3.44 21.35
N ARG A 110 -5.91 -4.09 20.28
CA ARG A 110 -4.60 -3.81 19.68
C ARG A 110 -4.67 -2.62 18.75
N PRO A 111 -3.61 -1.78 18.70
CA PRO A 111 -3.51 -0.71 17.72
C PRO A 111 -3.55 -1.27 16.29
N ARG A 112 -4.25 -0.53 15.43
CA ARG A 112 -4.29 -0.73 13.98
C ARG A 112 -3.75 0.55 13.34
N TYR A 113 -2.67 0.42 12.58
CA TYR A 113 -2.01 1.55 11.92
C TYR A 113 -2.33 1.55 10.43
N ALA A 114 -2.52 2.75 9.89
CA ALA A 114 -2.66 2.98 8.47
C ALA A 114 -1.57 3.95 8.01
N ILE A 115 -1.01 3.70 6.84
CA ILE A 115 -0.07 4.61 6.19
C ILE A 115 -0.64 5.01 4.83
N SER A 116 -0.44 6.26 4.45
CA SER A 116 -0.81 6.80 3.14
C SER A 116 0.36 7.57 2.57
N SER A 117 0.53 7.50 1.27
CA SER A 117 1.59 8.20 0.57
C SER A 117 1.16 9.62 0.21
N ILE A 118 2.05 10.59 0.37
CA ILE A 118 1.87 11.95 -0.16
C ILE A 118 2.56 12.02 -1.52
N MET A 119 1.84 12.47 -2.53
CA MET A 119 2.37 12.60 -3.88
C MET A 119 3.27 13.82 -4.00
N ARG A 120 4.33 13.68 -4.78
CA ARG A 120 5.19 14.79 -5.21
C ARG A 120 5.10 14.92 -6.72
N ILE A 121 5.30 16.13 -7.23
CA ILE A 121 5.36 16.40 -8.66
C ILE A 121 6.81 16.21 -9.12
N PRO A 122 7.12 15.22 -9.99
CA PRO A 122 8.48 15.00 -10.45
C PRO A 122 8.90 15.98 -11.55
N ASN A 123 10.19 16.35 -11.54
CA ASN A 123 10.80 17.25 -12.52
C ASN A 123 11.53 16.47 -13.64
N TYR A 124 10.81 15.58 -14.32
CA TYR A 124 11.35 14.82 -15.45
C TYR A 124 10.23 14.41 -16.42
N ASN A 125 10.63 14.01 -17.62
CA ASN A 125 9.76 13.51 -18.68
C ASN A 125 9.92 11.98 -18.80
N LEU A 126 9.28 11.24 -17.91
CA LEU A 126 9.30 9.78 -17.85
C LEU A 126 7.95 9.30 -17.31
N CYS A 127 7.42 8.22 -17.85
CA CYS A 127 6.15 7.62 -17.41
C CYS A 127 6.29 6.23 -16.80
N GLU A 128 7.47 5.84 -16.29
CA GLU A 128 7.64 4.52 -15.64
C GLU A 128 6.74 4.39 -14.40
N GLU A 129 6.80 5.40 -13.51
CA GLU A 129 5.95 5.49 -12.32
C GLU A 129 4.80 6.50 -12.43
N GLU A 130 4.81 7.33 -13.47
CA GLU A 130 3.86 8.43 -13.68
C GLU A 130 2.85 8.11 -14.80
N PRO A 131 1.73 8.85 -14.89
CA PRO A 131 0.78 8.71 -15.99
C PRO A 131 1.44 8.89 -17.37
N ASP A 132 0.88 8.30 -18.43
CA ASP A 132 1.51 8.27 -19.75
C ASP A 132 1.79 9.68 -20.33
N TYR A 133 0.95 10.67 -20.01
CA TYR A 133 1.16 12.05 -20.44
C TYR A 133 2.42 12.69 -19.82
N TRP A 134 2.97 12.13 -18.74
CA TRP A 134 4.18 12.63 -18.09
C TRP A 134 5.43 12.47 -18.95
N GLN A 135 5.43 11.49 -19.86
CA GLN A 135 6.50 11.29 -20.84
C GLN A 135 6.72 12.54 -21.71
N THR A 136 5.65 13.27 -22.03
CA THR A 136 5.70 14.45 -22.90
C THR A 136 5.73 15.74 -22.10
N TRP A 137 4.90 15.83 -21.06
CA TRP A 137 4.57 17.10 -20.41
C TRP A 137 5.16 17.25 -18.99
N GLY A 138 5.83 16.24 -18.44
CA GLY A 138 6.21 16.19 -17.02
C GLY A 138 6.96 17.41 -16.48
N LYS A 139 8.03 17.84 -17.17
CA LYS A 139 8.80 19.05 -16.81
C LYS A 139 7.98 20.33 -16.92
N GLN A 140 7.06 20.42 -17.87
CA GLN A 140 6.20 21.59 -18.04
C GLN A 140 5.16 21.66 -16.93
N LEU A 141 4.56 20.52 -16.58
CA LEU A 141 3.64 20.41 -15.43
C LEU A 141 4.36 20.76 -14.11
N TYR A 142 5.61 20.32 -13.95
CA TYR A 142 6.44 20.73 -12.81
C TYR A 142 6.65 22.25 -12.77
N ALA A 143 7.11 22.85 -13.87
CA ALA A 143 7.32 24.30 -13.94
C ALA A 143 6.03 25.09 -13.65
N PHE A 144 4.90 24.64 -14.20
CA PHE A 144 3.59 25.23 -13.94
C PHE A 144 3.23 25.19 -12.45
N SER A 145 3.41 24.04 -11.80
CA SER A 145 3.12 23.89 -10.37
C SER A 145 3.93 24.87 -9.51
N THR A 146 5.21 25.10 -9.85
CA THR A 146 6.05 26.05 -9.12
C THR A 146 5.64 27.51 -9.33
N ALA A 147 5.16 27.87 -10.52
CA ALA A 147 4.71 29.23 -10.83
C ALA A 147 3.39 29.59 -10.13
N CYS A 148 2.50 28.61 -9.91
CA CYS A 148 1.21 28.83 -9.24
C CYS A 148 1.30 28.93 -7.70
N HIS A 149 2.45 28.64 -7.11
CA HIS A 149 2.66 28.66 -5.66
C HIS A 149 3.62 29.77 -5.20
N GLN A 150 3.83 30.79 -6.05
CA GLN A 150 4.41 32.09 -5.67
C GLN A 150 3.29 33.06 -5.28
#